data_AF-A0A527ZJ59-F1
#
_entry.id   AF-A0A527ZJ59-F1
#
_cell.length_a   1.000
_cell.length_b   1.000
_cell.length_c   1.000
_cell.angle_alpha   90.00
_cell.angle_beta   90.00
_cell.angle_gamma   90.00
#
_symmetry.space_group_name_H-M   'P 1'
#
loop_
_entity.id
_entity.type
_entity.pdbx_description
1 polymer ?
#
loop_
_entity_poly.entity_id
_entity_poly.type
_entity_poly.pdbx_seq_one_letter_code
_entity_poly.pdbx_strand_id
1 'polypeptide(L)' 'MSLIPAYEDIAARLLLTVLAGTLIGLDREARGQAAGLRTTILVGLAAAIAMTQATILLEV' A
#
# COMPACT_ATOMS: atom_id res chain seq x y z
N MET A 1 -11.91 -21.23 -4.78
CA MET A 1 -11.33 -19.87 -4.91
C MET A 1 -9.83 -20.06 -4.81
N SER A 2 -9.13 -20.23 -5.95
CA SER A 2 -7.69 -20.55 -5.94
C SER A 2 -6.92 -19.40 -5.33
N LEU A 3 -6.35 -19.64 -4.14
CA LEU A 3 -5.59 -18.69 -3.33
C LEU A 3 -4.14 -18.59 -3.84
N ILE A 4 -3.93 -18.62 -5.15
CA ILE A 4 -2.62 -18.31 -5.72
C ILE A 4 -2.73 -16.85 -6.17
N PRO A 5 -2.23 -15.87 -5.40
CA PRO A 5 -2.18 -14.50 -5.88
C PRO A 5 -1.29 -14.50 -7.11
N ALA A 6 -1.90 -14.36 -8.29
CA ALA A 6 -1.14 -14.14 -9.50
C ALA A 6 -0.25 -12.90 -9.27
N TYR A 7 0.95 -12.89 -9.84
CA TYR A 7 1.84 -11.72 -9.74
C TYR A 7 1.13 -10.42 -10.16
N GLU A 8 0.11 -10.52 -11.01
CA GLU A 8 -0.80 -9.44 -11.41
C GLU A 8 -1.66 -8.90 -10.25
N ASP A 9 -2.21 -9.74 -9.37
CA ASP A 9 -2.98 -9.30 -8.20
C ASP A 9 -2.10 -8.55 -7.19
N ILE A 10 -0.86 -9.03 -7.00
CA ILE A 10 0.12 -8.36 -6.13
C ILE A 10 0.49 -7.00 -6.73
N ALA A 11 0.76 -6.96 -8.03
CA ALA A 11 1.06 -5.72 -8.75
C ALA A 11 -0.11 -4.72 -8.69
N ALA A 12 -1.34 -5.19 -8.87
CA ALA A 12 -2.55 -4.37 -8.78
C ALA A 12 -2.76 -3.81 -7.37
N ARG A 13 -2.61 -4.62 -6.32
CA ARG A 13 -2.70 -4.14 -4.92
C ARG A 13 -1.64 -3.10 -4.62
N LEU A 14 -0.39 -3.33 -5.02
CA LEU A 14 0.69 -2.35 -4.82
C LEU A 14 0.41 -1.05 -5.57
N LEU A 15 0.00 -1.11 -6.85
CA LEU A 15 -0.37 0.06 -7.64
C LEU A 15 -1.52 0.84 -7.00
N LEU A 16 -2.60 0.16 -6.61
CA LEU A 16 -3.74 0.78 -5.95
C LEU A 16 -3.34 1.41 -4.61
N THR A 17 -2.45 0.78 -3.85
CA THR A 17 -1.98 1.33 -2.57
C THR A 17 -1.13 2.58 -2.78
N VAL A 18 -0.27 2.60 -3.81
CA VAL A 18 0.52 3.78 -4.19
C VAL A 18 -0.40 4.91 -4.66
N LEU A 19 -1.39 4.62 -5.50
CA LEU A 19 -2.36 5.60 -5.98
C LEU A 19 -3.21 6.18 -4.83
N ALA A 20 -3.70 5.33 -3.93
CA ALA A 20 -4.45 5.78 -2.76
C ALA A 20 -3.57 6.60 -1.79
N GLY A 21 -2.34 6.12 -1.51
CA GLY A 21 -1.39 6.79 -0.62
C GLY A 21 -0.89 8.13 -1.16
N THR A 22 -0.73 8.24 -2.49
CA THR A 22 -0.39 9.52 -3.16
C THR A 22 -1.56 10.50 -3.11
N LEU A 23 -2.80 10.06 -3.41
CA LEU A 23 -3.98 10.93 -3.33
C LEU A 23 -4.21 11.48 -1.91
N ILE A 24 -4.09 10.62 -0.89
CA ILE A 24 -4.22 11.01 0.52
C ILE A 24 -3.05 11.91 0.96
N GLY A 25 -1.84 11.61 0.51
CA GLY A 25 -0.64 12.39 0.84
C GLY A 25 -0.66 13.79 0.24
N LEU A 26 -1.20 13.96 -0.97
CA LEU A 26 -1.36 15.26 -1.64
C LEU A 26 -2.39 16.13 -0.91
N ASP A 27 -3.53 15.55 -0.50
CA ASP A 27 -4.56 16.25 0.28
C ASP A 27 -4.01 16.71 1.65
N ARG A 28 -3.21 15.86 2.30
CA ARG A 28 -2.56 16.19 3.58
C ARG A 28 -1.48 17.27 3.47
N GLU A 29 -0.66 17.24 2.43
CA GLU A 29 0.37 18.25 2.18
C GLU A 29 -0.26 19.61 1.86
N ALA A 30 -1.34 19.63 1.07
CA ALA A 30 -2.12 20.83 0.79
C ALA A 30 -2.77 21.45 2.05
N ARG A 31 -3.09 20.62 3.05
CA ARG A 31 -3.66 21.06 4.34
C ARG A 31 -2.62 21.52 5.37
N GLY A 32 -1.32 21.46 5.04
CA GLY A 32 -0.23 21.94 5.90
C GLY A 32 0.10 21.04 7.11
N GLN A 33 -0.28 19.75 7.08
CA GLN A 33 0.08 18.82 8.15
C GLN A 33 1.55 18.38 8.06
N ALA A 34 2.26 18.38 9.20
CA ALA A 34 3.68 18.01 9.30
C ALA A 34 4.03 16.57 8.85
N ALA A 35 3.03 15.71 8.68
CA ALA A 35 3.14 14.38 8.07
C ALA A 35 2.63 14.44 6.62
N GLY A 36 3.50 14.87 5.71
CA GLY A 36 3.15 15.10 4.29
C GLY A 36 3.11 13.84 3.41
N LEU A 37 3.27 14.06 2.11
CA LEU A 37 3.23 13.05 1.05
C LEU A 37 4.25 11.92 1.26
N ARG A 38 5.49 12.28 1.63
CA ARG A 38 6.60 11.32 1.76
C ARG A 38 6.36 10.28 2.86
N THR A 39 5.78 10.66 4.00
CA THR A 39 5.54 9.72 5.11
C THR A 39 4.34 8.83 4.84
N THR A 40 3.27 9.37 4.25
CA THR A 40 2.05 8.61 3.97
C THR A 40 2.28 7.54 2.89
N ILE A 41 3.07 7.86 1.85
CA ILE A 41 3.44 6.89 0.81
C ILE A 41 4.34 5.77 1.39
N LEU A 42 5.38 6.13 2.18
CA LEU A 42 6.28 5.12 2.76
C LEU A 42 5.57 4.19 3.74
N VAL A 43 4.68 4.73 4.58
CA VAL A 43 3.87 3.92 5.51
C VAL A 43 2.87 3.03 4.76
N GLY A 44 2.19 3.55 3.74
CA GLY A 44 1.25 2.77 2.92
C GLY A 44 1.93 1.63 2.19
N LEU A 45 3.11 1.88 1.61
CA LEU A 45 3.90 0.84 0.94
C LEU A 45 4.37 -0.24 1.94
N ALA A 46 4.86 0.17 3.11
CA ALA A 46 5.27 -0.77 4.16
C ALA A 46 4.10 -1.64 4.65
N ALA A 47 2.91 -1.06 4.82
CA ALA A 47 1.71 -1.79 5.22
C ALA A 47 1.28 -2.82 4.15
N ALA A 48 1.31 -2.46 2.86
CA ALA A 48 0.97 -3.39 1.78
C ALA A 48 1.97 -4.56 1.68
N ILE A 49 3.26 -4.28 1.86
CA ILE A 49 4.30 -5.33 1.90
C ILE A 49 4.05 -6.26 3.08
N ALA A 50 3.83 -5.73 4.28
CA ALA A 50 3.56 -6.53 5.48
C ALA A 50 2.31 -7.39 5.33
N MET A 51 1.25 -6.86 4.72
CA MET A 51 0.00 -7.60 4.49
C MET A 51 0.17 -8.73 3.46
N THR A 52 1.00 -8.49 2.43
CA THR A 52 1.36 -9.53 1.43
C THR A 52 2.23 -10.62 2.07
N GLN A 53 3.21 -10.24 2.90
CA GLN A 53 4.01 -11.20 3.67
C GLN A 53 3.16 -12.03 4.63
N ALA A 54 2.23 -11.40 5.36
CA ALA A 54 1.33 -12.11 6.26
C ALA A 54 0.44 -13.10 5.50
N THR A 55 -0.02 -12.76 4.30
CA THR A 55 -0.80 -13.68 3.45
C THR A 55 0.02 -14.92 3.09
N ILE A 56 1.28 -14.75 2.67
CA ILE A 56 2.20 -15.86 2.35
C ILE A 56 2.55 -16.70 3.59
N LEU A 57 2.70 -16.08 4.76
CA LEU A 57 3.09 -16.76 6.00
C LEU A 57 1.92 -17.54 6.63
N LEU A 58 0.70 -17.02 6.46
CA LEU A 58 -0.54 -17.68 6.88
C LEU A 58 -1.00 -18.76 5.89
N GLU A 59 -0.39 -18.81 4.70
CA GLU A 59 -0.50 -19.90 3.72
C GLU A 59 0.36 -21.12 4.13
N VAL A 60 0.25 -21.51 5.40
CA VAL A 60 0.80 -22.75 6.01
C VAL A 60 -0.33 -23.61 6.56
#